data_AF-A0A2W4M421-F1
#
_entry.id   AF-A0A2W4M421-F1
#
_cell.length_a   1.000
_cell.length_b   1.000
_cell.length_c   1.000
_cell.angle_alpha   90.00
_cell.angle_beta   90.00
_cell.angle_gamma   90.00
#
_symmetry.space_group_name_H-M   'P 1'
#
loop_
_entity.id
_entity.type
_entity.pdbx_description
1 polymer ?
#
loop_
_entity_poly.entity_id
_entity_poly.type
_entity_poly.pdbx_seq_one_letter_code
_entity_poly.pdbx_strand_id
1 'polypeptide(L)'
;MPPPPRGGGARPPGPFRGRRGRLGEPASRLDDPWHLTPQTGDEDVAKRWFDEFESAGCDGIIAKDPDLAYQSGKRVMIKIKHRRTIDCVVGGFREHKDGGKIGSLLLGLYNGAGELHFIGHCSGFPDVDRVEIFERFKSLAADQSFGENARVPGAVSRWTGDKDQSWTPVRPGVVVEVSYDQLEGDRFRHAARFHRWRPDKPAEQCTMDQLERPDGPGFEDVIGR
;
A
#
# COMPACT_ATOMS: atom_id res chain seq x y z
N MET A 1 -10.96 22.40 -45.74
CA MET A 1 -10.86 20.93 -45.67
C MET A 1 -11.42 20.50 -44.32
N PRO A 2 -12.58 19.82 -44.28
CA PRO A 2 -13.15 19.36 -43.01
C PRO A 2 -12.22 18.31 -42.37
N PRO A 3 -12.17 18.20 -41.03
CA PRO A 3 -11.42 17.15 -40.37
C PRO A 3 -11.95 15.78 -40.83
N PRO A 4 -11.09 14.76 -40.96
CA PRO A 4 -11.54 13.44 -41.36
C PRO A 4 -12.59 12.95 -40.35
N PRO A 5 -13.67 12.28 -40.81
CA PRO A 5 -14.63 11.67 -39.91
C PRO A 5 -13.90 10.67 -39.02
N ARG A 6 -14.15 10.73 -37.70
CA ARG A 6 -13.72 9.68 -36.77
C ARG A 6 -14.52 8.43 -37.10
N GLY A 7 -14.02 7.66 -38.06
CA GLY A 7 -14.63 6.42 -38.51
C GLY A 7 -14.58 5.34 -37.43
N GLY A 8 -15.70 4.62 -37.29
CA GLY A 8 -15.76 3.30 -36.69
C GLY A 8 -16.30 3.28 -35.28
N GLY A 9 -17.56 2.84 -35.12
CA GLY A 9 -18.08 2.41 -33.82
C GLY A 9 -17.08 1.47 -33.15
N ALA A 10 -16.77 1.72 -31.88
CA ALA A 10 -15.72 1.01 -31.17
C ALA A 10 -16.04 -0.49 -31.14
N ARG A 11 -15.38 -1.26 -32.01
CA ARG A 11 -15.41 -2.73 -31.95
C ARG A 11 -14.95 -3.09 -30.54
N PRO A 12 -15.69 -3.93 -29.80
CA PRO A 12 -15.27 -4.33 -28.47
C PRO A 12 -13.84 -4.87 -28.57
N PRO A 13 -12.92 -4.36 -27.74
CA PRO A 13 -11.51 -4.73 -27.82
C PRO A 13 -11.38 -6.25 -27.70
N GLY A 14 -10.87 -6.87 -28.76
CA GLY A 14 -10.68 -8.33 -28.81
C GLY A 14 -9.75 -8.87 -27.71
N PRO A 15 -9.50 -10.20 -27.72
CA PRO A 15 -8.69 -10.89 -26.71
C PRO A 15 -7.36 -10.22 -26.39
N PHE A 16 -6.90 -10.32 -25.13
CA PHE A 16 -5.63 -9.76 -24.70
C PHE A 16 -4.46 -10.19 -25.59
N ARG A 17 -4.37 -11.48 -25.96
CA ARG A 17 -3.33 -12.01 -26.85
C ARG A 17 -3.24 -11.23 -28.17
N GLY A 18 -4.38 -11.04 -28.82
CA GLY A 18 -4.45 -10.30 -30.08
C GLY A 18 -4.11 -8.82 -29.93
N ARG A 19 -4.52 -8.18 -28.82
CA ARG A 19 -4.17 -6.78 -28.54
C ARG A 19 -2.69 -6.59 -28.25
N ARG A 20 -2.10 -7.50 -27.49
CA ARG A 20 -0.68 -7.47 -27.15
C ARG A 20 0.19 -7.68 -28.37
N GLY A 21 -0.16 -8.61 -29.27
CA GLY A 21 0.54 -8.80 -30.54
C GLY A 21 0.54 -7.52 -31.40
N ARG A 22 -0.60 -6.81 -31.49
CA ARG A 22 -0.69 -5.53 -32.22
C ARG A 22 0.07 -4.38 -31.56
N LEU A 23 0.35 -4.45 -30.25
CA LEU A 23 1.10 -3.43 -29.54
C LEU A 23 2.62 -3.59 -29.73
N GLY A 24 3.09 -4.80 -30.02
CA GLY A 24 4.53 -5.08 -30.15
C GLY A 24 5.23 -4.24 -31.21
N GLU A 25 4.67 -4.17 -32.43
CA GLU A 25 5.29 -3.46 -33.55
C GLU A 25 5.32 -1.92 -33.39
N PRO A 26 4.26 -1.26 -32.89
CA PRO A 26 4.38 0.15 -32.51
C PRO A 26 5.36 0.39 -31.36
N ALA A 27 5.39 -0.50 -30.36
CA ALA A 27 6.25 -0.34 -29.19
C ALA A 27 7.74 -0.52 -29.52
N SER A 28 8.08 -1.38 -30.49
CA SER A 28 9.48 -1.57 -30.92
C SER A 28 10.07 -0.38 -31.68
N ARG A 29 9.26 0.64 -31.97
CA ARG A 29 9.70 1.91 -32.60
C ARG A 29 9.91 3.03 -31.57
N LEU A 30 9.66 2.76 -30.30
CA LEU A 30 9.85 3.74 -29.25
C LEU A 30 11.25 3.56 -28.68
N ASP A 31 11.98 4.67 -28.59
CA ASP A 31 13.27 4.73 -27.91
C ASP A 31 13.07 5.05 -26.41
N ASP A 32 14.16 5.07 -25.66
CA ASP A 32 14.15 5.45 -24.25
C ASP A 32 13.41 6.79 -24.01
N PRO A 33 12.62 6.92 -22.93
CA PRO A 33 12.46 5.98 -21.81
C PRO A 33 11.24 5.04 -21.94
N TRP A 34 10.81 4.73 -23.17
CA TRP A 34 9.56 4.01 -23.40
C TRP A 34 9.80 2.50 -23.57
N HIS A 35 9.42 1.72 -22.55
CA HIS A 35 9.56 0.26 -22.57
C HIS A 35 8.21 -0.44 -22.62
N LEU A 36 8.13 -1.52 -23.40
CA LEU A 36 6.98 -2.41 -23.36
C LEU A 36 7.11 -3.33 -22.15
N THR A 37 6.15 -3.29 -21.22
CA THR A 37 6.17 -4.13 -20.02
C THR A 37 6.37 -5.61 -20.39
N PRO A 38 7.34 -6.33 -19.80
CA PRO A 38 7.60 -7.73 -20.13
C PRO A 38 6.38 -8.62 -19.83
N GLN A 39 6.26 -9.73 -20.54
CA GLN A 39 5.21 -10.73 -20.32
C GLN A 39 5.75 -12.14 -20.49
N THR A 40 5.18 -13.09 -19.76
CA THR A 40 5.51 -14.51 -19.87
C THR A 40 4.24 -15.35 -19.78
N GLY A 41 4.22 -16.50 -20.46
CA GLY A 41 3.25 -17.56 -20.24
C GLY A 41 3.80 -18.70 -19.36
N ASP A 42 5.07 -18.63 -18.99
CA ASP A 42 5.77 -19.59 -18.16
C ASP A 42 5.63 -19.20 -16.67
N GLU A 43 5.12 -20.14 -15.87
CA GLU A 43 4.85 -19.94 -14.45
C GLU A 43 6.13 -19.75 -13.63
N ASP A 44 7.21 -20.46 -13.95
CA ASP A 44 8.48 -20.37 -13.22
C ASP A 44 9.17 -19.04 -13.50
N VAL A 45 9.07 -18.53 -14.73
CA VAL A 45 9.49 -17.15 -15.05
C VAL A 45 8.66 -16.14 -14.26
N ALA A 46 7.34 -16.33 -14.19
CA ALA A 46 6.45 -15.41 -13.47
C ALA A 46 6.73 -15.39 -11.96
N LYS A 47 7.04 -16.54 -11.35
CA LYS A 47 7.47 -16.63 -9.93
C LYS A 47 8.79 -15.90 -9.70
N ARG A 48 9.79 -16.11 -10.57
CA ARG A 48 11.04 -15.36 -10.49
C ARG A 48 10.83 -13.86 -10.58
N TRP A 49 9.99 -13.39 -11.52
CA TRP A 49 9.65 -11.97 -11.61
C TRP A 49 8.94 -11.44 -10.38
N PHE A 50 8.06 -12.25 -9.79
CA PHE A 50 7.37 -11.86 -8.56
C PHE A 50 8.38 -11.59 -7.45
N ASP A 51 9.37 -12.46 -7.25
CA ASP A 51 10.37 -12.30 -6.19
C ASP A 51 11.45 -11.26 -6.54
N GLU A 52 12.03 -11.32 -7.74
CA GLU A 52 13.20 -10.51 -8.13
C GLU A 52 12.85 -9.05 -8.46
N PHE A 53 11.63 -8.75 -8.93
CA PHE A 53 11.30 -7.39 -9.36
C PHE A 53 10.76 -6.51 -8.23
N GLU A 54 10.60 -7.06 -7.02
CA GLU A 54 10.15 -6.28 -5.87
C GLU A 54 11.13 -5.14 -5.53
N SER A 55 12.44 -5.41 -5.59
CA SER A 55 13.51 -4.43 -5.38
C SER A 55 13.51 -3.32 -6.44
N ALA A 56 13.04 -3.63 -7.65
CA ALA A 56 12.85 -2.68 -8.74
C ALA A 56 11.61 -1.78 -8.54
N GLY A 57 10.94 -1.87 -7.40
CA GLY A 57 9.75 -1.07 -7.06
C GLY A 57 8.46 -1.63 -7.65
N CYS A 58 8.44 -2.89 -8.13
CA CYS A 58 7.23 -3.54 -8.59
C CYS A 58 6.47 -4.19 -7.42
N ASP A 59 5.19 -3.86 -7.24
CA ASP A 59 4.34 -4.44 -6.18
C ASP A 59 4.05 -5.96 -6.33
N GLY A 60 4.40 -6.54 -7.47
CA GLY A 60 4.06 -7.91 -7.86
C GLY A 60 3.64 -8.00 -9.33
N ILE A 61 2.85 -9.03 -9.67
CA ILE A 61 2.51 -9.37 -11.05
C ILE A 61 1.00 -9.27 -11.34
N ILE A 62 0.65 -9.06 -12.61
CA ILE A 62 -0.73 -9.04 -13.09
C ILE A 62 -0.95 -10.25 -13.99
N ALA A 63 -1.75 -11.21 -13.52
CA ALA A 63 -2.20 -12.33 -14.33
C ALA A 63 -3.43 -11.92 -15.14
N LYS A 64 -3.36 -12.16 -16.45
CA LYS A 64 -4.41 -11.83 -17.43
C LYS A 64 -4.73 -13.07 -18.24
N ASP A 65 -6.01 -13.40 -18.35
CA ASP A 65 -6.47 -14.41 -19.28
C ASP A 65 -6.19 -13.91 -20.73
N PRO A 66 -5.43 -14.67 -21.54
CA PRO A 66 -5.07 -14.28 -22.91
C PRO A 66 -6.27 -14.15 -23.83
N ASP A 67 -7.35 -14.87 -23.56
CA ASP A 67 -8.56 -14.92 -24.39
C ASP A 67 -9.62 -13.89 -23.95
N LEU A 68 -9.41 -13.27 -22.79
CA LEU A 68 -10.32 -12.28 -22.24
C LEU A 68 -10.26 -10.94 -23.00
N ALA A 69 -11.41 -10.54 -23.53
CA ALA A 69 -11.64 -9.21 -24.08
C ALA A 69 -11.53 -8.13 -23.00
N TYR A 70 -11.16 -6.90 -23.38
CA TYR A 70 -11.07 -5.82 -22.41
C TYR A 70 -12.45 -5.33 -21.98
N GLN A 71 -12.64 -5.26 -20.67
CA GLN A 71 -13.91 -4.88 -20.07
C GLN A 71 -13.75 -3.59 -19.28
N SER A 72 -14.17 -2.47 -19.87
CA SER A 72 -14.10 -1.15 -19.22
C SER A 72 -14.92 -1.15 -17.93
N GLY A 73 -14.33 -0.59 -16.85
CA GLY A 73 -14.99 -0.50 -15.54
C GLY A 73 -15.13 -1.84 -14.79
N LYS A 74 -14.63 -2.95 -15.33
CA LYS A 74 -14.70 -4.27 -14.68
C LYS A 74 -13.34 -4.68 -14.08
N ARG A 75 -13.39 -5.33 -12.92
CA ARG A 75 -12.21 -5.83 -12.19
C ARG A 75 -11.93 -7.29 -12.53
N VAL A 76 -11.48 -7.54 -13.76
CA VAL A 76 -11.31 -8.91 -14.30
C VAL A 76 -9.87 -9.42 -14.29
N MET A 77 -8.90 -8.57 -13.95
CA MET A 77 -7.49 -8.97 -13.85
C MET A 77 -7.17 -9.43 -12.44
N ILE A 78 -6.32 -10.44 -12.33
CA ILE A 78 -5.84 -10.94 -11.04
C ILE A 78 -4.55 -10.19 -10.70
N LYS A 79 -4.50 -9.61 -9.51
CA LYS A 79 -3.32 -8.94 -8.97
C LYS A 79 -2.69 -9.85 -7.92
N ILE A 80 -1.45 -10.26 -8.15
CA ILE A 80 -0.68 -11.07 -7.21
C ILE A 80 0.37 -10.13 -6.65
N LYS A 81 0.31 -9.86 -5.35
CA LYS A 81 1.14 -8.86 -4.68
C LYS A 81 1.85 -9.47 -3.49
N HIS A 82 3.04 -8.97 -3.20
CA HIS A 82 3.69 -9.20 -1.92
C HIS A 82 2.83 -8.63 -0.79
N ARG A 83 2.77 -9.37 0.31
CA ARG A 83 2.05 -8.92 1.50
C ARG A 83 2.83 -9.35 2.73
N ARG A 84 3.38 -8.36 3.42
CA ARG A 84 4.14 -8.53 4.65
C ARG A 84 3.23 -8.20 5.82
N THR A 85 3.39 -8.91 6.94
CA THR A 85 2.78 -8.53 8.22
C THR A 85 3.83 -8.00 9.17
N ILE A 86 3.40 -7.11 10.07
CA ILE A 86 4.27 -6.49 11.06
C ILE A 86 3.44 -6.14 12.29
N ASP A 87 4.07 -6.29 13.45
CA ASP A 87 3.49 -5.90 14.72
C ASP A 87 3.82 -4.42 15.00
N CYS A 88 2.79 -3.62 15.24
CA CYS A 88 2.90 -2.19 15.50
C CYS A 88 2.24 -1.80 16.82
N VAL A 89 2.83 -0.82 17.49
CA VAL A 89 2.23 -0.22 18.69
C VAL A 89 1.24 0.85 18.26
N VAL A 90 0.09 0.91 18.92
CA VAL A 90 -0.86 2.01 18.73
C VAL A 90 -0.39 3.20 19.56
N GLY A 91 0.03 4.25 18.88
CA GLY A 91 0.43 5.53 19.50
C GLY A 91 -0.70 6.56 19.54
N GLY A 92 -1.80 6.36 18.81
CA GLY A 92 -2.93 7.28 18.88
C GLY A 92 -4.10 6.83 18.04
N PHE A 93 -5.14 7.65 18.01
CA PHE A 93 -6.30 7.40 17.15
C PHE A 93 -6.89 8.68 16.57
N ARG A 94 -7.67 8.51 15.51
CA ARG A 94 -8.54 9.54 14.96
C ARG A 94 -9.98 9.12 15.14
N GLU A 95 -10.82 10.08 15.50
CA GLU A 95 -12.26 9.89 15.52
C GLU A 95 -12.80 9.82 14.09
N HIS A 96 -13.85 9.02 13.90
CA HIS A 96 -14.56 8.98 12.63
C HIS A 96 -15.27 10.32 12.39
N LYS A 97 -15.43 10.72 11.13
CA LYS A 97 -16.13 11.96 10.75
C LYS A 97 -17.58 12.07 11.28
N ASP A 98 -18.19 10.94 11.63
CA ASP A 98 -19.57 10.88 12.16
C ASP A 98 -19.61 10.97 13.70
N GLY A 99 -18.46 11.08 14.36
CA GLY A 99 -18.33 11.13 15.82
C GLY A 99 -18.57 9.80 16.53
N GLY A 100 -18.10 9.70 17.78
CA GLY A 100 -18.34 8.59 18.71
C GLY A 100 -17.81 7.23 18.27
N LYS A 101 -16.92 7.19 17.26
CA LYS A 101 -16.46 5.98 16.60
C LYS A 101 -15.00 6.10 16.21
N ILE A 102 -14.30 4.97 16.17
CA ILE A 102 -12.92 4.94 15.69
C ILE A 102 -12.90 5.17 14.17
N GLY A 103 -12.08 6.12 13.72
CA GLY A 103 -11.79 6.36 12.32
C GLY A 103 -10.56 5.58 11.86
N SER A 104 -9.46 5.74 12.60
CA SER A 104 -8.20 5.02 12.35
C SER A 104 -7.34 4.94 13.61
N LEU A 105 -6.53 3.89 13.71
CA LEU A 105 -5.46 3.80 14.69
C LEU A 105 -4.14 4.25 14.06
N LEU A 106 -3.38 5.04 14.81
CA LEU A 106 -2.06 5.55 14.43
C LEU A 106 -1.00 4.63 14.99
N LEU A 107 -0.15 4.13 14.10
CA LEU A 107 0.77 3.05 14.35
C LEU A 107 2.18 3.59 14.49
N GLY A 108 2.96 2.97 15.37
CA GLY A 108 4.36 3.26 15.54
C GLY A 108 5.23 2.02 15.75
N LEU A 109 6.52 2.22 15.52
CA LEU A 109 7.61 1.30 15.81
C LEU A 109 8.68 2.04 16.60
N TYR A 110 9.34 1.33 17.50
CA TYR A 110 10.47 1.85 18.26
C TYR A 110 11.75 1.86 17.43
N ASN A 111 12.51 2.97 17.48
CA ASN A 111 13.88 3.01 16.97
C ASN A 111 14.88 2.48 18.01
N GLY A 112 16.17 2.42 17.66
CA GLY A 112 17.24 2.00 18.59
C GLY A 112 17.44 2.91 19.81
N ALA A 113 16.88 4.13 19.80
CA ALA A 113 16.88 5.05 20.94
C ALA A 113 15.67 4.86 21.87
N GLY A 114 14.75 3.94 21.57
CA GLY A 114 13.53 3.72 22.35
C GLY A 114 12.43 4.76 22.09
N GLU A 115 12.55 5.57 21.04
CA GLU A 115 11.52 6.53 20.64
C GLU A 115 10.50 5.85 19.74
N LEU A 116 9.20 6.06 20.01
CA LEU A 116 8.13 5.57 19.15
C LEU A 116 7.97 6.49 17.95
N HIS A 117 8.25 5.98 16.76
CA HIS A 117 8.09 6.70 15.49
C HIS A 117 6.77 6.36 14.84
N PHE A 118 6.02 7.37 14.40
CA PHE A 118 4.83 7.15 13.59
C PHE A 118 5.22 6.49 12.27
N ILE A 119 4.63 5.35 11.92
CA ILE A 119 4.93 4.62 10.68
C ILE A 119 3.74 4.57 9.71
N GLY A 120 2.54 4.90 10.16
CA GLY A 120 1.35 4.85 9.33
C GLY A 120 0.08 4.67 10.16
N HIS A 121 -1.02 4.32 9.51
CA HIS A 121 -2.29 4.11 10.18
C HIS A 121 -3.02 2.90 9.60
N CYS A 122 -3.92 2.31 10.38
CA CYS A 122 -4.86 1.31 9.91
C CYS A 122 -6.31 1.73 10.21
N SER A 123 -7.23 1.25 9.37
CA SER A 123 -8.66 1.52 9.46
C SER A 123 -9.44 0.33 8.89
N GLY A 124 -10.76 0.49 8.72
CA GLY A 124 -11.62 -0.58 8.17
C GLY A 124 -12.14 -1.56 9.20
N PHE A 125 -12.26 -1.12 10.46
CA PHE A 125 -12.94 -1.88 11.51
C PHE A 125 -14.44 -2.04 11.18
N PRO A 126 -15.03 -3.22 11.43
CA PRO A 126 -16.48 -3.40 11.36
C PRO A 126 -17.22 -2.39 12.23
N ASP A 127 -18.37 -1.87 11.78
CA ASP A 127 -19.09 -0.79 12.48
C ASP A 127 -19.48 -1.14 13.92
N VAL A 128 -19.80 -2.42 14.17
CA VAL A 128 -20.10 -2.94 15.51
C VAL A 128 -18.93 -2.72 16.49
N ASP A 129 -17.69 -2.86 16.01
CA ASP A 129 -16.50 -2.76 16.88
C ASP A 129 -16.05 -1.31 17.05
N ARG A 130 -16.49 -0.39 16.17
CA ARG A 130 -15.93 0.97 16.13
C ARG A 130 -16.18 1.79 17.38
N VAL A 131 -17.35 1.62 18.00
CA VAL A 131 -17.72 2.35 19.23
C VAL A 131 -16.93 1.79 20.42
N GLU A 132 -16.84 0.47 20.53
CA GLU A 132 -16.11 -0.19 21.62
C GLU A 132 -14.61 0.13 21.56
N ILE A 133 -14.01 0.03 20.37
CA ILE A 133 -12.61 0.40 20.16
C ILE A 133 -12.38 1.86 20.53
N PHE A 134 -13.29 2.76 20.15
CA PHE A 134 -13.19 4.18 20.47
C PHE A 134 -13.19 4.46 21.97
N GLU A 135 -14.15 3.90 22.72
CA GLU A 135 -14.21 4.09 24.17
C GLU A 135 -13.00 3.48 24.88
N ARG A 136 -12.53 2.31 24.43
CA ARG A 136 -11.29 1.70 24.94
C ARG A 136 -10.09 2.63 24.75
N PHE A 137 -9.89 3.19 23.56
CA PHE A 137 -8.76 4.09 23.32
C PHE A 137 -8.90 5.46 23.98
N LYS A 138 -10.13 5.97 24.18
CA LYS A 138 -10.36 7.17 25.00
C LYS A 138 -9.86 6.98 26.43
N SER A 139 -10.10 5.81 27.04
CA SER A 139 -9.57 5.51 28.38
C SER A 139 -8.04 5.42 28.45
N LEU A 140 -7.38 5.27 27.30
CA LEU A 140 -5.92 5.21 27.17
C LEU A 140 -5.32 6.54 26.74
N ALA A 141 -6.13 7.60 26.59
CA ALA A 141 -5.66 8.90 26.17
C ALA A 141 -4.52 9.41 27.07
N ALA A 142 -3.54 10.05 26.44
CA ALA A 142 -2.36 10.58 27.11
C ALA A 142 -1.97 11.92 26.46
N ASP A 143 -1.11 12.68 27.14
CA ASP A 143 -0.61 13.96 26.63
C ASP A 143 0.33 13.76 25.43
N GLN A 144 1.08 12.65 25.42
CA GLN A 144 2.04 12.31 24.38
C GLN A 144 2.18 10.79 24.23
N SER A 145 2.60 10.34 23.05
CA SER A 145 2.81 8.93 22.74
C SER A 145 4.00 8.67 21.82
N PHE A 146 4.14 9.44 20.75
CA PHE A 146 5.30 9.42 19.86
C PHE A 146 6.45 10.24 20.45
N GLY A 147 7.70 9.84 20.14
CA GLY A 147 8.89 10.51 20.67
C GLY A 147 9.02 11.96 20.21
N GLU A 148 9.67 12.80 21.01
CA GLU A 148 9.84 14.24 20.71
C GLU A 148 10.66 14.48 19.44
N ASN A 149 11.72 13.68 19.23
CA ASN A 149 12.54 13.73 18.00
C ASN A 149 12.07 12.73 16.95
N ALA A 150 10.94 12.06 17.19
CA ALA A 150 10.41 11.05 16.31
C ALA A 150 9.47 11.67 15.27
N ARG A 151 9.25 10.95 14.16
CA ARG A 151 8.18 11.34 13.24
C ARG A 151 6.83 11.23 13.94
N VAL A 152 6.00 12.27 13.80
CA VAL A 152 4.64 12.34 14.36
C VAL A 152 3.55 12.37 13.27
N PRO A 153 2.32 11.93 13.58
CA PRO A 153 1.17 12.05 12.68
C PRO A 153 0.81 13.51 12.39
N GLY A 154 0.26 13.77 11.20
CA GLY A 154 -0.33 15.08 10.86
C GLY A 154 0.66 16.12 10.30
N ALA A 155 1.90 15.72 9.97
CA ALA A 155 2.83 16.60 9.25
C ALA A 155 2.17 17.19 7.99
N VAL A 156 2.19 18.52 7.88
CA VAL A 156 1.46 19.28 6.86
C VAL A 156 2.12 19.08 5.50
N SER A 157 1.39 18.55 4.51
CA SER A 157 1.83 18.49 3.11
C SER A 157 1.05 19.47 2.24
N ARG A 158 1.62 19.85 1.09
CA ARG A 158 0.98 20.73 0.08
C ARG A 158 -0.37 20.22 -0.46
N TRP A 159 -0.70 18.95 -0.23
CA TRP A 159 -1.89 18.28 -0.75
C TRP A 159 -2.98 18.03 0.31
N THR A 160 -2.73 18.42 1.56
CA THR A 160 -3.61 18.02 2.68
C THR A 160 -4.90 18.84 2.75
N GLY A 161 -4.91 20.06 2.18
CA GLY A 161 -6.08 20.94 2.16
C GLY A 161 -6.63 21.22 3.58
N ASP A 162 -7.95 21.42 3.68
CA ASP A 162 -8.70 21.63 4.94
C ASP A 162 -9.06 20.31 5.67
N LYS A 163 -8.35 19.22 5.43
CA LYS A 163 -8.67 17.96 6.11
C LYS A 163 -8.30 18.05 7.58
N ASP A 164 -9.28 17.82 8.45
CA ASP A 164 -9.02 17.63 9.86
C ASP A 164 -8.13 16.38 10.05
N GLN A 165 -6.93 16.62 10.55
CA GLN A 165 -5.94 15.60 10.85
C GLN A 165 -5.74 15.42 12.35
N SER A 166 -6.63 16.03 13.15
CA SER A 166 -6.64 15.89 14.60
C SER A 166 -6.60 14.42 14.99
N TRP A 167 -5.87 14.16 16.06
CA TRP A 167 -5.69 12.83 16.62
C TRP A 167 -5.43 12.94 18.10
N THR A 168 -5.80 11.90 18.83
CA THR A 168 -5.61 11.80 20.27
C THR A 168 -4.48 10.83 20.55
N PRO A 169 -3.40 11.26 21.24
CA PRO A 169 -2.36 10.36 21.70
C PRO A 169 -2.89 9.38 22.72
N VAL A 170 -2.32 8.18 22.76
CA VAL A 170 -2.64 7.18 23.77
C VAL A 170 -1.36 6.65 24.39
N ARG A 171 -1.43 6.22 25.65
CA ARG A 171 -0.33 5.54 26.33
C ARG A 171 0.09 4.32 25.51
N PRO A 172 1.33 4.27 24.96
CA PRO A 172 1.80 3.13 24.19
C PRO A 172 1.74 1.83 25.00
N GLY A 173 1.36 0.74 24.35
CA GLY A 173 1.23 -0.57 25.01
C GLY A 173 0.28 -1.54 24.30
N VAL A 174 -0.67 -1.03 23.51
CA VAL A 174 -1.52 -1.88 22.69
C VAL A 174 -0.80 -2.21 21.38
N VAL A 175 -0.60 -3.50 21.11
CA VAL A 175 0.03 -4.00 19.89
C VAL A 175 -1.01 -4.59 18.94
N VAL A 176 -0.84 -4.31 17.65
CA VAL A 176 -1.67 -4.84 16.56
C VAL A 176 -0.80 -5.43 15.47
N GLU A 177 -1.24 -6.55 14.90
CA GLU A 177 -0.66 -7.08 13.67
C GLU A 177 -1.38 -6.44 12.48
N VAL A 178 -0.59 -5.86 11.57
CA VAL A 178 -1.08 -5.23 10.35
C VAL A 178 -0.31 -5.75 9.15
N SER A 179 -0.89 -5.63 7.96
CA SER A 179 -0.12 -5.78 6.71
C SER A 179 -0.01 -4.48 5.95
N TYR A 180 1.15 -4.28 5.33
CA TYR A 180 1.46 -3.17 4.43
C TYR A 180 1.89 -3.69 3.07
N ASP A 181 1.90 -2.82 2.06
CA ASP A 181 2.34 -3.14 0.71
C ASP A 181 3.72 -2.55 0.39
N GLN A 182 3.88 -1.23 0.53
CA GLN A 182 5.08 -0.50 0.16
C GLN A 182 5.50 0.47 1.26
N LEU A 183 6.80 0.73 1.31
CA LEU A 183 7.40 1.73 2.16
C LEU A 183 7.71 3.01 1.39
N GLU A 184 7.66 4.15 2.08
CA GLU A 184 8.12 5.46 1.61
C GLU A 184 9.13 6.00 2.61
N GLY A 185 10.41 5.65 2.46
CA GLY A 185 11.37 5.73 3.56
C GLY A 185 11.01 4.73 4.66
N ASP A 186 10.94 5.17 5.92
CA ASP A 186 10.63 4.32 7.08
C ASP A 186 9.14 4.26 7.45
N ARG A 187 8.25 4.29 6.45
CA ARG A 187 6.81 4.38 6.71
C ARG A 187 5.98 3.67 5.67
N PHE A 188 4.78 3.28 6.05
CA PHE A 188 3.80 2.77 5.10
C PHE A 188 3.39 3.87 4.12
N ARG A 189 3.47 3.55 2.83
CA ARG A 189 2.99 4.42 1.75
C ARG A 189 1.46 4.57 1.80
N HIS A 190 0.76 3.47 2.10
CA HIS A 190 -0.69 3.41 2.17
C HIS A 190 -1.19 3.04 3.57
N ALA A 191 -2.50 3.14 3.79
CA ALA A 191 -3.12 2.64 5.01
C ALA A 191 -2.87 1.14 5.14
N ALA A 192 -2.36 0.72 6.30
CA ALA A 192 -2.16 -0.68 6.60
C ALA A 192 -3.50 -1.36 6.89
N ARG A 193 -3.55 -2.66 6.62
CA ARG A 193 -4.72 -3.48 6.92
C ARG A 193 -4.56 -4.14 8.27
N PHE A 194 -5.48 -3.86 9.18
CA PHE A 194 -5.58 -4.55 10.46
C PHE A 194 -5.89 -6.04 10.25
N HIS A 195 -5.21 -6.89 11.03
CA HIS A 195 -5.49 -8.32 11.09
C HIS A 195 -5.99 -8.74 12.47
N ARG A 196 -5.21 -8.48 13.52
CA ARG A 196 -5.56 -8.90 14.89
C ARG A 196 -4.86 -8.07 15.96
N TRP A 197 -5.42 -8.11 17.16
CA TRP A 197 -4.76 -7.63 18.38
C TRP A 197 -3.67 -8.60 18.81
N ARG A 198 -2.58 -8.10 19.40
CA ARG A 198 -1.44 -8.89 19.89
C ARG A 198 -1.18 -8.64 21.38
N PRO A 199 -2.11 -9.03 22.28
CA PRO A 199 -1.91 -8.87 23.72
C PRO A 199 -0.75 -9.72 24.26
N ASP A 200 -0.29 -10.69 23.47
CA ASP A 200 0.84 -11.57 23.72
C ASP A 200 2.21 -10.91 23.42
N LYS A 201 2.23 -9.77 22.72
CA LYS A 201 3.45 -9.12 22.24
C LYS A 201 3.77 -7.88 23.09
N PRO A 202 4.94 -7.82 23.74
CA PRO A 202 5.41 -6.60 24.41
C PRO A 202 5.61 -5.47 23.40
N ALA A 203 5.21 -4.25 23.74
CA ALA A 203 5.27 -3.11 22.84
C ALA A 203 6.71 -2.75 22.45
N GLU A 204 7.66 -2.92 23.38
CA GLU A 204 9.08 -2.61 23.22
C GLU A 204 9.75 -3.50 22.17
N GLN A 205 9.16 -4.66 21.85
CA GLN A 205 9.65 -5.54 20.79
C GLN A 205 9.16 -5.14 19.40
N CYS A 206 8.29 -4.14 19.29
CA CYS A 206 7.79 -3.65 18.01
C CYS A 206 8.77 -2.60 17.48
N THR A 207 9.89 -3.05 16.90
CA THR A 207 10.99 -2.18 16.46
C THR A 207 11.00 -1.95 14.96
N MET A 208 11.72 -0.90 14.53
CA MET A 208 11.95 -0.55 13.12
C MET A 208 12.66 -1.65 12.31
N ASP A 209 13.44 -2.51 12.96
CA ASP A 209 14.19 -3.60 12.29
C ASP A 209 13.28 -4.69 11.71
N GLN A 210 12.00 -4.70 12.09
CA GLN A 210 10.98 -5.55 11.46
C GLN A 210 10.61 -5.09 10.04
N LEU A 211 10.95 -3.86 9.66
CA LEU A 211 10.67 -3.34 8.32
C LEU A 211 11.59 -4.03 7.33
N GLU A 212 11.02 -4.95 6.58
CA GLU A 212 11.73 -5.64 5.53
C GLU A 212 11.87 -4.73 4.30
N ARG A 213 13.07 -4.67 3.75
CA ARG A 213 13.37 -3.94 2.51
C ARG A 213 13.81 -4.95 1.46
N PRO A 214 13.16 -5.01 0.29
CA PRO A 214 13.57 -5.93 -0.76
C PRO A 214 14.93 -5.50 -1.32
N ASP A 215 15.89 -6.42 -1.32
CA ASP A 215 17.17 -6.27 -1.99
C ASP A 215 17.12 -6.98 -3.36
N GLY A 216 17.73 -6.39 -4.39
CA GLY A 216 17.74 -6.99 -5.73
C GLY A 216 18.00 -5.99 -6.86
N PRO A 217 17.74 -6.38 -8.12
CA PRO A 217 18.00 -5.55 -9.31
C PRO A 217 17.21 -4.23 -9.30
N GLY A 218 17.77 -3.21 -9.95
CA GLY A 218 17.10 -1.94 -10.17
C GLY A 218 16.07 -2.01 -11.30
N PHE A 219 15.28 -0.96 -11.46
CA PHE A 219 14.24 -0.89 -12.50
C PHE A 219 14.81 -1.04 -13.93
N GLU A 220 15.99 -0.50 -14.21
CA GLU A 220 16.65 -0.60 -15.51
C GLU A 220 17.05 -2.04 -15.86
N ASP A 221 17.52 -2.81 -14.86
CA ASP A 221 17.88 -4.23 -15.04
C ASP A 221 16.68 -5.13 -15.38
N VAL A 222 15.48 -4.67 -14.99
CA VAL A 222 14.20 -5.38 -15.20
C VAL A 222 13.59 -5.08 -16.56
N ILE A 223 13.67 -3.84 -17.03
CA ILE A 223 13.07 -3.38 -18.30
C ILE A 223 14.00 -3.52 -19.51
N GLY A 224 15.31 -3.67 -19.28
CA GLY A 224 16.35 -3.79 -20.31
C GLY A 224 16.62 -5.22 -20.81
N ARG A 225 15.77 -6.19 -20.45
CA ARG A 225 15.85 -7.60 -20.88
C ARG A 225 14.75 -7.99 -21.86
#